data_AF-A0A959KXA8-F1
#
_entry.id   AF-A0A959KXA8-F1
#
_cell.length_a   1.000
_cell.length_b   1.000
_cell.length_c   1.000
_cell.angle_alpha   90.00
_cell.angle_beta   90.00
_cell.angle_gamma   90.00
#
_symmetry.space_group_name_H-M   'P 1'
#
loop_
_entity.id
_entity.type
_entity.pdbx_description
1 polymer ?
#
loop_
_entity_poly.entity_id
_entity_poly.type
_entity_poly.pdbx_seq_one_letter_code
_entity_poly.pdbx_strand_id
1 'polypeptide(L)'
;MATKLGMTEAELIDSCLANDRLAQKELYDRYRKAMYTLAYRITGDFESAADVLQDAFLKVFRGLPAFRRESTLGAWIKTIVIRTA
;
A
#
# COMPACT_ATOMS: atom_id res chain seq x y z
N MET A 1 -7.69 15.82 20.86
CA MET A 1 -7.64 14.95 19.67
C MET A 1 -6.19 14.80 19.24
N ALA A 2 -5.49 13.78 19.73
CA ALA A 2 -4.10 13.53 19.34
C ALA A 2 -4.10 12.84 17.96
N THR A 3 -3.70 13.55 16.93
CA THR A 3 -3.19 12.94 15.70
C THR A 3 -2.03 12.05 16.11
N LYS A 4 -2.19 10.73 15.99
CA LYS A 4 -1.16 9.72 16.16
C LYS A 4 0.08 10.21 15.38
N LEU A 5 1.15 10.59 16.07
CA LEU A 5 2.45 10.86 15.45
C LEU A 5 2.99 9.50 14.96
N GLY A 6 2.42 9.02 13.85
CA GLY A 6 2.97 7.90 13.10
C GLY A 6 4.14 8.39 12.26
N MET A 7 5.03 7.46 11.88
CA MET A 7 6.17 7.72 10.99
C MET A 7 5.76 8.62 9.81
N THR A 8 6.61 9.59 9.49
CA THR A 8 6.50 10.35 8.25
C THR A 8 6.55 9.39 7.04
N GLU A 9 6.12 9.85 5.86
CA GLU A 9 6.18 9.01 4.66
C GLU A 9 7.62 8.55 4.36
N ALA A 10 8.61 9.43 4.55
CA ALA A 10 10.02 9.10 4.36
C ALA A 10 10.48 8.01 5.35
N GLU A 11 10.25 8.19 6.65
CA GLU A 11 10.62 7.21 7.68
C GLU A 11 9.93 5.86 7.47
N LEU A 12 8.66 5.89 7.05
CA LEU A 12 7.89 4.68 6.75
C LEU A 12 8.48 3.91 5.57
N ILE A 13 8.86 4.62 4.50
CA ILE A 13 9.52 4.02 3.34
C ILE A 13 10.86 3.42 3.76
N ASP A 14 11.71 4.19 4.44
CA ASP A 14 13.05 3.75 4.84
C ASP A 14 12.99 2.52 5.76
N SER A 15 12.04 2.50 6.69
CA SER A 15 11.81 1.35 7.58
C SER A 15 11.26 0.12 6.83
N CYS A 16 10.38 0.33 5.84
CA CYS A 16 9.93 -0.77 4.98
C CYS A 16 11.07 -1.35 4.14
N LEU A 17 11.99 -0.49 3.65
CA LEU A 17 13.20 -0.92 2.93
C LEU A 17 14.17 -1.70 3.82
N ALA A 18 14.20 -1.39 5.12
CA ALA A 18 14.92 -2.16 6.14
C ALA A 18 14.21 -3.47 6.55
N ASN A 19 13.10 -3.83 5.87
CA ASN A 19 12.29 -5.01 6.13
C ASN A 19 11.66 -5.04 7.55
N ASP A 20 11.41 -3.86 8.13
CA ASP A 20 10.70 -3.74 9.40
C ASP A 20 9.22 -4.13 9.23
N ARG A 21 8.81 -5.20 9.92
CA ARG A 21 7.43 -5.74 9.88
C ARG A 21 6.40 -4.76 10.44
N LEU A 22 6.76 -3.93 11.42
CA LEU A 22 5.85 -2.92 11.98
C LEU A 22 5.61 -1.79 10.99
N ALA A 23 6.66 -1.35 10.28
CA ALA A 23 6.54 -0.37 9.22
C ALA A 23 5.71 -0.91 8.04
N GLN A 24 5.95 -2.16 7.61
CA GLN A 24 5.16 -2.78 6.55
C GLN A 24 3.68 -2.89 6.94
N LYS A 25 3.39 -3.27 8.18
CA LYS A 25 2.02 -3.31 8.71
C LYS A 25 1.39 -1.92 8.72
N GLU A 26 2.10 -0.90 9.20
CA GLU A 26 1.61 0.48 9.22
C GLU A 26 1.32 0.99 7.79
N LEU A 27 2.19 0.71 6.83
CA LEU A 27 1.97 1.04 5.42
C LEU A 27 0.70 0.36 4.88
N TYR A 28 0.56 -0.95 5.13
CA TYR A 28 -0.65 -1.69 4.78
C TYR A 28 -1.88 -1.05 5.43
N ASP A 29 -1.82 -0.79 6.72
CA ASP A 29 -2.95 -0.27 7.49
C ASP A 29 -3.41 1.11 6.99
N ARG A 30 -2.48 1.99 6.60
CA ARG A 30 -2.77 3.32 6.05
C ARG A 30 -3.54 3.27 4.74
N TYR A 31 -3.19 2.34 3.84
CA TYR A 31 -3.72 2.34 2.48
C TYR A 31 -4.78 1.25 2.22
N ARG A 32 -4.86 0.19 3.04
CA ARG A 32 -5.72 -0.99 2.79
C ARG A 32 -7.17 -0.63 2.51
N LYS A 33 -7.78 0.31 3.24
CA LYS A 33 -9.20 0.64 3.09
C LYS A 33 -9.50 1.29 1.73
N ALA A 34 -8.66 2.25 1.33
CA ALA A 34 -8.80 2.94 0.06
C ALA A 34 -8.51 2.00 -1.11
N MET A 35 -7.48 1.16 -0.98
CA MET A 35 -7.10 0.21 -2.02
C MET A 35 -8.08 -0.95 -2.14
N TYR A 36 -8.67 -1.43 -1.05
CA TYR A 36 -9.74 -2.42 -1.09
C TYR A 36 -10.98 -1.88 -1.80
N THR A 37 -11.39 -0.65 -1.46
CA THR A 37 -12.51 0.02 -2.14
C THR A 37 -12.26 0.16 -3.64
N LEU A 38 -11.02 0.47 -4.03
CA LEU A 38 -10.63 0.54 -5.43
C LEU A 38 -10.67 -0.84 -6.10
N ALA A 39 -10.08 -1.87 -5.48
CA ALA A 39 -10.10 -3.23 -6.01
C ALA A 39 -11.54 -3.71 -6.21
N TYR A 40 -12.41 -3.52 -5.22
CA TYR A 40 -13.83 -3.87 -5.30
C TYR A 40 -14.57 -3.15 -6.44
N ARG A 41 -14.24 -1.87 -6.70
CA ARG A 41 -14.83 -1.15 -7.84
C ARG A 41 -14.43 -1.73 -9.20
N ILE A 42 -13.31 -2.45 -9.27
CA ILE A 42 -12.81 -3.08 -10.49
C ILE A 42 -13.34 -4.52 -10.60
N THR A 43 -13.28 -5.29 -9.51
CA THR A 43 -13.65 -6.71 -9.51
C THR A 43 -15.16 -6.95 -9.39
N GLY A 44 -15.88 -6.05 -8.70
CA GLY A 44 -17.31 -6.23 -8.38
C GLY A 44 -17.61 -7.30 -7.33
N ASP A 45 -16.58 -7.91 -6.74
CA ASP A 45 -16.69 -9.03 -5.80
C ASP A 45 -15.73 -8.86 -4.60
N PHE A 46 -16.21 -9.21 -3.41
CA PHE A 46 -15.49 -9.01 -2.16
C PHE A 46 -14.30 -9.95 -1.97
N GLU A 47 -14.42 -11.21 -2.40
CA GLU A 47 -13.34 -12.20 -2.31
C GLU A 47 -12.23 -11.85 -3.29
N SER A 48 -12.59 -11.60 -4.54
CA SER A 48 -11.67 -11.16 -5.59
C SER A 48 -10.96 -9.85 -5.21
N ALA A 49 -11.67 -8.89 -4.60
CA ALA A 49 -11.06 -7.65 -4.13
C ALA A 49 -10.04 -7.88 -2.99
N ALA A 50 -10.29 -8.87 -2.13
CA ALA A 50 -9.36 -9.22 -1.06
C ALA A 50 -8.09 -9.86 -1.61
N ASP A 51 -8.20 -10.76 -2.58
CA ASP A 51 -7.06 -11.38 -3.26
C ASP A 51 -6.22 -10.34 -4.02
N VAL A 52 -6.87 -9.46 -4.80
CA VAL A 52 -6.18 -8.35 -5.48
C VAL A 52 -5.43 -7.47 -4.51
N LEU A 53 -6.05 -7.14 -3.36
CA LEU A 53 -5.41 -6.32 -2.34
C LEU A 53 -4.15 -7.01 -1.79
N GLN A 54 -4.25 -8.29 -1.44
CA GLN A 54 -3.12 -9.05 -0.91
C GLN A 54 -1.97 -9.09 -1.93
N ASP A 55 -2.25 -9.49 -3.16
CA ASP A 55 -1.24 -9.59 -4.22
C ASP A 55 -0.63 -8.23 -4.56
N ALA A 56 -1.44 -7.17 -4.59
CA ALA A 56 -0.95 -5.83 -4.84
C ALA A 56 0.01 -5.38 -3.74
N PHE A 57 -0.27 -5.64 -2.47
CA PHE A 57 0.63 -5.26 -1.38
C PHE A 57 1.92 -6.09 -1.37
N LEU A 58 1.90 -7.36 -1.76
CA LEU A 58 3.12 -8.12 -2.00
C LEU A 58 3.99 -7.47 -3.08
N LYS A 59 3.38 -7.00 -4.18
CA LYS A 59 4.07 -6.26 -5.25
C LYS A 59 4.56 -4.89 -4.78
N VAL A 60 3.81 -4.18 -3.93
CA VAL A 60 4.21 -2.91 -3.30
C VAL A 60 5.51 -3.10 -2.51
N PHE A 61 5.55 -4.06 -1.58
CA PHE A 61 6.75 -4.27 -0.77
C PHE A 61 7.97 -4.69 -1.60
N ARG A 62 7.77 -5.57 -2.60
CA ARG A 62 8.84 -5.98 -3.53
C ARG A 62 9.32 -4.84 -4.43
N GLY A 63 8.41 -3.95 -4.83
CA GLY A 63 8.69 -2.83 -5.74
C GLY A 63 9.16 -1.56 -5.04
N LEU A 64 9.02 -1.47 -3.71
CA LEU A 64 9.34 -0.27 -2.94
C LEU A 64 10.80 0.20 -3.11
N PRO A 65 11.82 -0.66 -3.22
CA PRO A 65 13.20 -0.22 -3.50
C PRO A 65 13.36 0.54 -4.82
N ALA A 66 12.46 0.32 -5.79
CA ALA A 66 12.46 1.00 -7.09
C ALA A 66 11.54 2.24 -7.12
N PHE A 67 10.91 2.60 -6.00
CA PHE A 67 10.03 3.76 -5.93
C PHE A 67 10.84 5.07 -5.95
N ARG A 68 10.77 5.79 -7.07
CA ARG A 68 11.56 7.01 -7.32
C ARG A 68 10.95 8.32 -6.80
N ARG A 69 9.84 8.26 -6.06
CA ARG A 69 9.12 9.44 -5.51
C ARG A 69 8.70 10.48 -6.56
N GLU A 70 8.54 10.06 -7.81
CA GLU A 70 8.03 10.89 -8.93
C GLU A 70 6.50 11.13 -8.81
N SER A 71 5.84 10.39 -7.93
CA SER A 71 4.44 10.54 -7.56
C SER A 71 4.27 10.31 -6.06
N THR A 72 3.10 10.63 -5.51
CA THR A 72 2.80 10.29 -4.11
C THR A 72 2.79 8.77 -3.93
N LEU A 73 3.18 8.29 -2.75
CA LEU A 73 3.19 6.86 -2.45
C LEU A 73 1.81 6.23 -2.68
N GLY A 74 0.74 6.93 -2.30
CA GLY A 74 -0.64 6.49 -2.53
C GLY A 74 -1.00 6.38 -4.01
N ALA A 75 -0.55 7.29 -4.88
CA ALA A 75 -0.77 7.20 -6.32
C ALA A 75 -0.02 6.02 -6.93
N TRP A 76 1.21 5.77 -6.50
CA TRP A 76 2.00 4.64 -6.95
C TRP A 76 1.39 3.28 -6.51
N ILE A 77 0.96 3.15 -5.25
CA ILE A 77 0.24 1.97 -4.75
C ILE A 77 -1.04 1.75 -5.56
N LYS A 78 -1.81 2.82 -5.82
CA LYS A 78 -3.02 2.77 -6.66
C LYS A 78 -2.73 2.19 -8.04
N THR A 79 -1.65 2.58 -8.70
CA THR A 79 -1.26 2.01 -10.01
C THR A 79 -0.99 0.51 -9.91
N ILE A 80 -0.36 0.04 -8.83
CA ILE A 80 -0.09 -1.40 -8.63
C ILE A 80 -1.39 -2.17 -8.41
N VAL A 81 -2.34 -1.63 -7.64
CA VAL A 81 -3.66 -2.24 -7.43
C VAL A 81 -4.42 -2.36 -8.74
N ILE A 82 -4.48 -1.28 -9.54
CA ILE A 82 -5.15 -1.29 -10.85
C ILE A 82 -4.53 -2.30 -11.81
N ARG A 83 -3.20 -2.49 -11.77
CA ARG A 83 -2.48 -3.48 -12.59
C ARG A 83 -2.61 -4.92 -12.07
N THR A 84 -3.16 -5.11 -10.88
CA THR A 84 -3.31 -6.42 -10.23
C THR A 84 -4.75 -6.94 -10.31
N ALA A 85 -5.73 -6.04 -10.31
CA ALA A 85 -7.13 -6.33 -10.60
C ALA A 85 -7.32 -6.72 -12.08
#